data_AF-A0A8J3VH99-F1
#
_entry.id   AF-A0A8J3VH99-F1
#
_cell.length_a   1.000
_cell.length_b   1.000
_cell.length_c   1.000
_cell.angle_alpha   90.00
_cell.angle_beta   90.00
_cell.angle_gamma   90.00
#
_symmetry.space_group_name_H-M   'P 1'
#
loop_
_entity.id
_entity.type
_entity.pdbx_description
1 polymer ?
#
loop_
_entity_poly.entity_id
_entity_poly.type
_entity_poly.pdbx_seq_one_letter_code
_entity_poly.pdbx_strand_id
1 'polypeptide(L)' 'MAAEEPVTSPDQHKPTPRRLWRIGGVAVIIVLLLMLFGNNEVNTGAPWLIGTATVIALLLIGDAVLKRNGLRD' A
#
# COMPACT_ATOMS: atom_id res chain seq x y z
N MET A 1 8.42 15.90 -34.03
CA MET A 1 9.58 15.39 -33.26
C MET A 1 9.31 13.91 -33.05
N ALA A 2 10.19 13.02 -33.54
CA ALA A 2 10.10 11.62 -33.15
C ALA A 2 10.38 11.60 -31.64
N ALA A 3 9.40 11.21 -30.83
CA ALA A 3 9.65 10.93 -29.44
C ALA A 3 10.64 9.76 -29.42
N GLU A 4 11.88 10.00 -28.96
CA GLU A 4 12.82 8.92 -28.71
C GLU A 4 12.12 7.93 -27.77
N GLU A 5 11.93 6.69 -28.23
CA GLU A 5 11.44 5.64 -27.35
C GLU A 5 12.45 5.47 -26.20
N PRO A 6 12.01 5.55 -24.94
CA PRO A 6 12.91 5.42 -23.81
C PRO A 6 13.57 4.04 -23.84
N VAL A 7 14.91 4.03 -23.99
CA VAL A 7 15.71 2.80 -23.93
C VAL A 7 15.64 2.26 -22.51
N THR A 8 14.88 1.19 -22.32
CA THR A 8 14.70 0.54 -21.02
C THR A 8 15.39 -0.83 -20.99
N SER A 9 16.02 -1.15 -19.87
CA SER A 9 16.69 -2.44 -19.70
C SER A 9 15.66 -3.57 -19.55
N PRO A 10 16.01 -4.83 -19.91
CA PRO A 10 15.11 -5.97 -19.73
C PRO A 10 14.57 -6.11 -18.30
N ASP A 11 15.32 -5.66 -17.29
CA ASP A 11 14.93 -5.70 -15.89
C ASP A 11 13.79 -4.74 -15.51
N GLN A 12 13.62 -3.62 -16.22
CA GLN A 12 12.54 -2.65 -15.94
C GLN A 12 11.15 -3.20 -16.28
N HIS A 13 11.10 -4.27 -17.09
CA HIS A 13 9.87 -4.95 -17.50
C HIS A 13 9.45 -6.06 -16.53
N LYS A 14 10.17 -6.25 -15.41
CA LYS A 14 9.83 -7.28 -14.43
C LYS A 14 8.43 -7.03 -13.86
N PRO A 15 7.57 -8.05 -13.83
CA PRO A 15 6.23 -7.89 -13.30
C PRO A 15 6.30 -7.52 -11.82
N THR A 16 5.64 -6.43 -11.45
CA THR A 16 5.51 -6.03 -10.04
C THR A 16 4.73 -7.12 -9.29
N PRO A 17 5.22 -7.62 -8.13
CA PRO A 17 4.55 -8.68 -7.38
C PRO A 17 3.36 -8.14 -6.58
N ARG A 18 2.33 -7.67 -7.29
CA ARG A 18 1.15 -6.95 -6.74
C ARG A 18 0.43 -7.71 -5.65
N ARG A 19 0.33 -9.04 -5.79
CA ARG A 19 -0.29 -9.90 -4.78
C ARG A 19 0.47 -9.85 -3.45
N LEU A 20 1.80 -9.91 -3.49
CA LEU A 20 2.64 -9.81 -2.29
C LEU A 20 2.49 -8.45 -1.64
N TRP A 21 2.40 -7.37 -2.42
CA TRP A 21 2.23 -6.02 -1.88
C TRP A 21 0.90 -5.84 -1.15
N ARG A 22 -0.20 -6.40 -1.69
CA ARG A 22 -1.50 -6.39 -1.03
C ARG A 22 -1.49 -7.18 0.27
N ILE A 23 -0.91 -8.38 0.25
CA ILE A 23 -0.79 -9.22 1.45
C ILE A 23 0.05 -8.49 2.51
N GLY A 24 1.18 -7.91 2.11
CA GLY A 24 2.03 -7.12 3.00
C GLY A 24 1.29 -5.93 3.61
N GLY A 25 0.56 -5.16 2.80
CA GLY A 25 -0.23 -4.03 3.29
C GLY A 25 -1.30 -4.45 4.30
N VAL A 26 -2.04 -5.53 4.03
CA VAL A 26 -3.04 -6.07 4.95
C VAL A 26 -2.40 -6.60 6.24
N ALA A 27 -1.27 -7.32 6.12
CA ALA A 27 -0.54 -7.81 7.28
C ALA A 27 -0.06 -6.66 8.19
N VAL A 28 0.47 -5.58 7.61
CA VAL A 28 0.87 -4.38 8.37
C VAL A 28 -0.33 -3.73 9.08
N ILE A 29 -1.47 -3.60 8.41
CA ILE A 29 -2.70 -3.09 9.04
C ILE A 29 -3.07 -3.94 10.26
N ILE A 30 -3.09 -5.27 10.11
CA ILE A 30 -3.42 -6.19 11.22
C ILE A 30 -2.45 -6.00 12.38
N VAL A 31 -1.14 -5.96 12.11
CA VAL A 31 -0.12 -5.77 13.15
C VAL A 31 -0.30 -4.44 13.88
N LEU A 32 -0.51 -3.34 13.16
CA LEU A 32 -0.74 -2.02 13.76
C LEU A 32 -1.95 -2.01 14.69
N LEU A 33 -3.04 -2.68 14.30
CA LEU A 33 -4.24 -2.78 15.12
C LEU A 33 -4.04 -3.71 16.32
N LEU A 34 -3.27 -4.80 16.17
CA LEU A 34 -2.94 -5.70 17.29
C LEU A 34 -2.09 -5.00 18.35
N MET A 35 -1.22 -4.05 17.95
CA MET A 35 -0.42 -3.25 18.88
C MET A 35 -1.28 -2.39 19.82
N LEU A 36 -2.53 -2.09 19.48
CA LEU A 36 -3.46 -1.38 20.37
C LEU A 36 -3.74 -2.14 21.67
N PHE A 37 -3.74 -3.48 21.62
CA PHE A 37 -4.01 -4.32 22.79
C PHE A 37 -2.79 -4.52 23.70
N GLY A 38 -1.58 -4.26 23.19
CA GLY A 38 -0.32 -4.37 23.95
C GLY A 38 0.22 -3.02 24.44
N ASN A 39 -0.42 -1.91 24.07
CA ASN A 39 0.06 -0.57 24.41
C ASN A 39 -0.58 -0.08 25.72
N ASN A 40 0.21 -0.03 26.80
CA ASN A 40 -0.26 0.33 28.16
C ASN A 40 -0.61 1.82 28.33
N GLU A 41 -0.17 2.70 27.42
CA GLU A 41 -0.57 4.11 27.37
C GLU A 41 -1.46 4.35 26.13
N VAL A 42 -2.73 3.96 26.26
CA VAL A 42 -3.72 3.94 25.17
C VAL A 42 -3.93 5.33 24.54
N ASN A 43 -3.66 6.44 25.24
CA ASN A 43 -4.06 7.78 24.76
C ASN A 43 -3.12 8.41 23.72
N THR A 44 -1.80 8.27 23.86
CA THR A 44 -0.87 9.02 22.97
C THR A 44 -0.53 8.24 21.70
N GLY A 45 -0.36 6.92 21.82
CA GLY A 45 0.07 6.07 20.70
C GLY A 45 -1.07 5.58 19.80
N ALA A 46 -2.28 5.42 20.33
CA ALA A 46 -3.40 4.85 19.58
C ALA A 46 -3.80 5.67 18.33
N PRO A 47 -3.88 7.03 18.37
CA PRO A 47 -4.21 7.81 17.19
C PRO A 47 -3.22 7.60 16.03
N TRP A 48 -1.93 7.40 16.33
CA TRP A 48 -0.90 7.14 15.32
C TRP A 48 -1.05 5.75 14.69
N LEU A 49 -1.33 4.73 15.50
CA LEU A 49 -1.56 3.37 15.01
C LEU A 49 -2.81 3.30 14.13
N ILE A 50 -3.92 3.87 14.60
CA ILE A 50 -5.20 3.92 13.87
C ILE A 50 -5.04 4.76 12.59
N GLY A 51 -4.44 5.94 12.69
CA GLY A 51 -4.22 6.82 11.54
C GLY A 51 -3.37 6.16 10.46
N THR A 52 -2.25 5.53 10.85
CA THR A 52 -1.37 4.83 9.90
C THR A 52 -2.09 3.65 9.24
N ALA A 53 -2.78 2.82 10.02
CA ALA A 53 -3.58 1.71 9.49
C ALA A 53 -4.64 2.19 8.50
N THR A 54 -5.31 3.30 8.82
CA THR A 54 -6.33 3.92 7.96
C THR A 54 -5.73 4.41 6.64
N VAL A 55 -4.58 5.09 6.67
CA VAL A 55 -3.90 5.55 5.45
C VAL A 55 -3.53 4.37 4.55
N ILE A 56 -2.95 3.30 5.09
CA ILE A 56 -2.60 2.11 4.30
C ILE A 56 -3.86 1.49 3.69
N ALA A 57 -4.95 1.38 4.46
CA ALA A 57 -6.22 0.86 3.96
C ALA A 57 -6.77 1.70 2.80
N LEU A 58 -6.76 3.03 2.93
CA LEU A 58 -7.19 3.94 1.86
C LEU A 58 -6.33 3.83 0.61
N LEU A 59 -5.01 3.65 0.75
CA LEU A 59 -4.13 3.44 -0.41
C LEU A 59 -4.44 2.13 -1.13
N LEU A 60 -4.71 1.04 -0.40
CA LEU A 60 -5.08 -0.24 -0.99
C LEU A 60 -6.44 -0.17 -1.69
N ILE A 61 -7.41 0.50 -1.07
CA ILE A 61 -8.74 0.73 -1.67
C ILE A 61 -8.61 1.61 -2.92
N GLY A 62 -7.87 2.71 -2.83
CA GLY A 62 -7.60 3.61 -3.95
C GLY A 62 -6.95 2.89 -5.13
N ASP A 63 -5.94 2.05 -4.88
CA ASP A 63 -5.34 1.19 -5.91
C ASP A 63 -6.37 0.27 -6.58
N ALA A 64 -7.23 -0.37 -5.78
CA ALA A 64 -8.26 -1.26 -6.29
C ALA A 64 -9.32 -0.52 -7.13
N VAL A 65 -9.74 0.67 -6.69
CA VAL A 65 -10.71 1.53 -7.41
C VAL A 65 -10.13 2.02 -8.73
N LEU A 66 -8.89 2.54 -8.73
CA LEU A 66 -8.23 3.00 -9.96
C LEU A 66 -8.13 1.87 -10.99
N LYS A 67 -7.75 0.67 -10.55
CA LYS A 67 -7.67 -0.52 -11.43
C LYS A 67 -9.03 -0.96 -11.95
N ARG A 68 -10.04 -0.99 -11.09
CA ARG A 68 -11.41 -1.35 -11.49
C ARG A 68 -11.95 -0.40 -12.56
N ASN A 69 -11.56 0.86 -12.50
CA ASN A 69 -12.00 1.90 -13.44
C ASN A 69 -11.07 2.04 -14.67
N GLY A 70 -10.03 1.21 -14.80
CA GLY A 70 -9.07 1.30 -15.91
C GLY A 70 -8.18 2.55 -15.88
N LEU A 71 -8.09 3.23 -14.74
CA LEU A 71 -7.29 4.45 -14.56
C LEU A 71 -5.84 4.15 -14.16
N ARG A 72 -5.53 2.89 -13.88
CA ARG A 72 -4.20 2.42 -13.48
C ARG A 72 -4.05 0.95 -13.80
N ASP A 73 -2.91 0.58 -14.36
CA ASP A 73 -2.56 -0.82 -14.66
C ASP A 73 -2.04 -1.55 -13.42
#